data_AF-A0A914WLL6-F1
#
_entry.id   AF-A0A914WLL6-F1
#
_cell.length_a   1.000
_cell.length_b   1.000
_cell.length_c   1.000
_cell.angle_alpha   90.00
_cell.angle_beta   90.00
_cell.angle_gamma   90.00
#
_symmetry.space_group_name_H-M   'P 1'
#
loop_
_entity.id
_entity.type
_entity.pdbx_description
1 polymer ?
#
loop_
_entity_poly.entity_id
_entity_poly.type
_entity_poly.pdbx_seq_one_letter_code
_entity_poly.pdbx_strand_id
1 'polypeptide(L)'
;MHFTSLCFLLLSTFVLGATALPLDKAPETKSAIDCLICHLFVEEVQGNAGMSLNDCETKSIAACHQLMGPFGSECDAFIHANGPHLYQAIHSGGANGICNQWC
;
A
#
# COMPACT_ATOMS: atom_id res chain seq x y z
N MET A 1 2.00 -60.24 -4.64
CA MET A 1 2.04 -59.76 -3.25
C MET A 1 1.00 -58.66 -3.13
N HIS A 2 -0.16 -58.99 -2.53
CA HIS A 2 -1.22 -58.07 -2.12
C HIS A 2 -0.74 -57.26 -0.91
N PHE A 3 -1.22 -56.01 -0.73
CA PHE A 3 -2.02 -55.59 0.45
C PHE A 3 -2.38 -54.08 0.35
N THR A 4 -3.68 -53.80 0.47
CA THR A 4 -4.34 -52.52 0.85
C THR A 4 -4.23 -51.31 -0.11
N SER A 5 -5.19 -50.88 -0.94
CA SER A 5 -6.61 -51.17 -1.17
C SER A 5 -7.44 -51.34 0.10
N LEU A 6 -7.68 -50.24 0.85
CA LEU A 6 -8.82 -50.09 1.80
C LEU A 6 -8.89 -48.75 2.57
N CYS A 7 -8.16 -47.69 2.17
CA CYS A 7 -8.33 -46.35 2.78
C CYS A 7 -9.08 -45.37 1.86
N PHE A 8 -10.03 -45.92 1.09
CA PHE A 8 -11.14 -45.15 0.56
C PHE A 8 -12.27 -45.33 1.57
N LEU A 9 -12.90 -44.21 1.94
CA LEU A 9 -14.20 -44.16 2.61
C LEU A 9 -14.12 -44.47 4.11
N LEU A 10 -14.16 -43.43 4.94
CA LEU A 10 -15.29 -43.20 5.84
C LEU A 10 -15.06 -41.87 6.60
N LEU A 11 -15.95 -40.92 6.30
CA LEU A 11 -16.54 -39.97 7.24
C LEU A 11 -15.65 -38.81 7.72
N SER A 12 -15.85 -37.64 7.13
CA SER A 12 -16.72 -36.59 7.71
C SER A 12 -15.98 -35.73 8.72
N THR A 13 -15.48 -34.58 8.28
CA THR A 13 -15.97 -33.27 8.74
C THR A 13 -15.22 -32.15 8.01
N PHE A 14 -16.01 -31.29 7.35
CA PHE A 14 -15.83 -29.83 7.35
C PHE A 14 -14.40 -29.30 7.26
N VAL A 15 -13.97 -28.97 6.05
CA VAL A 15 -13.41 -27.63 5.86
C VAL A 15 -14.01 -27.10 4.56
N LEU A 16 -14.99 -26.20 4.67
CA LEU A 16 -15.22 -25.22 3.62
C LEU A 16 -13.90 -24.45 3.49
N GLY A 17 -13.00 -24.95 2.65
CA GLY A 17 -11.87 -24.19 2.18
C GLY A 17 -12.43 -23.09 1.31
N ALA A 18 -12.82 -21.97 1.93
CA ALA A 18 -12.95 -20.72 1.23
C ALA A 18 -11.56 -20.43 0.64
N THR A 19 -11.34 -20.84 -0.61
CA THR A 19 -10.26 -20.31 -1.41
C THR A 19 -10.59 -18.83 -1.54
N ALA A 20 -10.02 -18.01 -0.65
CA ALA A 20 -9.95 -16.58 -0.85
C ALA A 20 -9.35 -16.42 -2.24
N LEU A 21 -10.17 -15.99 -3.18
CA LEU A 21 -9.69 -15.56 -4.47
C LEU A 21 -8.58 -14.55 -4.19
N PRO A 22 -7.40 -14.65 -4.82
CA PRO A 22 -6.47 -13.54 -4.77
C PRO A 22 -7.27 -12.33 -5.21
N LEU A 23 -7.44 -11.39 -4.30
CA LEU A 23 -7.98 -10.07 -4.59
C LEU A 23 -6.92 -9.46 -5.51
N ASP A 24 -7.04 -9.76 -6.81
CA ASP A 24 -6.22 -9.17 -7.84
C ASP A 24 -6.36 -7.67 -7.62
N LYS A 25 -5.26 -7.06 -7.16
CA LYS A 25 -5.18 -5.65 -6.83
C LYS A 25 -5.80 -4.91 -8.00
N ALA A 26 -6.97 -4.32 -7.79
CA ALA A 26 -7.67 -3.60 -8.85
C ALA A 26 -6.67 -2.63 -9.49
N PRO A 27 -6.66 -2.49 -10.83
CA PRO A 27 -5.73 -1.59 -11.49
C PRO A 27 -5.86 -0.22 -10.82
N GLU A 28 -4.76 0.30 -10.27
CA GLU A 28 -4.74 1.63 -9.67
C GLU A 28 -5.15 2.61 -10.77
N THR A 29 -6.39 3.10 -10.68
CA THR A 29 -6.82 4.20 -11.52
C THR A 29 -5.99 5.40 -11.13
N LYS A 30 -5.12 5.83 -12.04
CA LYS A 30 -4.36 7.07 -11.94
C LYS A 30 -5.28 8.20 -11.50
N SER A 31 -4.94 8.83 -10.39
CA SER A 31 -5.76 9.81 -9.69
C SER A 31 -4.92 11.07 -9.54
N ALA A 32 -5.45 12.20 -10.02
CA ALA A 32 -4.77 13.48 -9.85
C ALA A 32 -4.53 13.82 -8.36
N ILE A 33 -5.42 13.33 -7.48
CA ILE A 33 -5.28 13.44 -6.04
C ILE A 33 -4.10 12.60 -5.56
N ASP A 34 -4.05 11.32 -5.92
CA ASP A 34 -2.98 10.41 -5.49
C ASP A 34 -1.60 10.84 -6.02
N CYS A 35 -1.56 11.34 -7.26
CA CYS A 35 -0.37 11.94 -7.86
C CYS A 35 0.12 13.14 -7.04
N LEU A 36 -0.78 14.04 -6.64
CA LEU A 36 -0.45 15.20 -5.80
C LEU A 36 0.05 14.77 -4.41
N ILE A 37 -0.63 13.83 -3.77
CA ILE A 37 -0.25 13.34 -2.44
C ILE A 37 1.13 12.68 -2.50
N CYS A 38 1.41 11.89 -3.54
CA CYS A 38 2.73 11.28 -3.75
C CYS A 38 3.82 12.34 -3.82
N HIS A 39 3.65 13.38 -4.64
CA HIS A 39 4.64 14.43 -4.78
C HIS A 39 4.87 15.18 -3.46
N LEU A 40 3.80 15.48 -2.72
CA LEU A 40 3.89 16.13 -1.41
C LEU A 40 4.71 15.28 -0.42
N PHE A 41 4.44 13.97 -0.34
CA PHE A 41 5.18 13.08 0.54
C PHE A 41 6.65 12.94 0.12
N VAL A 42 6.91 12.82 -1.19
CA VAL A 42 8.28 12.72 -1.73
C VAL A 42 9.10 13.97 -1.42
N GLU A 43 8.50 15.15 -1.54
CA GLU A 43 9.13 16.43 -1.18
C GLU A 43 9.44 16.50 0.32
N GLU A 44 8.51 16.07 1.18
CA GLU A 44 8.73 16.05 2.64
C GLU A 44 9.92 15.15 3.02
N VAL A 45 10.00 13.94 2.47
CA VAL A 45 11.09 13.01 2.77
C VAL A 45 12.44 13.52 2.25
N GLN A 46 12.48 14.08 1.02
CA GLN A 46 13.71 14.61 0.46
C GLN A 46 14.19 15.89 1.18
N GLY A 47 13.25 16.75 1.57
CA GLY A 47 13.55 17.98 2.31
C GLY A 47 13.99 17.73 3.75
N ASN A 48 13.67 16.55 4.30
CA ASN A 48 13.90 16.21 5.70
C ASN A 48 14.63 14.85 5.85
N ALA A 49 15.76 14.65 5.17
CA ALA A 49 16.50 13.36 5.13
C ALA A 49 16.93 12.75 6.49
N GLY A 50 16.80 13.48 7.61
CA GLY A 50 17.05 12.96 8.97
C GLY A 50 15.79 12.60 9.76
N MET A 51 14.62 12.75 9.16
CA MET A 51 13.32 12.55 9.80
C MET A 51 12.91 11.09 9.74
N SER A 52 12.23 10.59 10.78
CA SER A 52 11.69 9.24 10.77
C SER A 52 10.51 9.12 9.79
N LEU A 53 10.22 7.90 9.33
CA LEU A 53 9.03 7.61 8.52
C LEU A 53 7.75 8.17 9.17
N ASN A 54 7.54 7.90 10.46
CA ASN A 54 6.36 8.33 11.19
C ASN A 54 6.20 9.87 11.21
N ASP A 55 7.31 10.59 11.38
CA ASP A 55 7.29 12.05 11.40
C ASP A 55 7.01 12.61 9.99
N CYS A 56 7.59 11.99 8.94
CA CYS A 56 7.29 12.33 7.55
C CYS A 56 5.81 12.09 7.22
N GLU A 57 5.25 10.94 7.62
CA GLU A 57 3.82 10.62 7.43
C GLU A 57 2.94 11.64 8.15
N THR A 58 3.21 11.92 9.43
CA THR A 58 2.44 12.87 10.23
C THR A 58 2.44 14.27 9.62
N LYS A 59 3.61 14.77 9.21
CA LYS A 59 3.73 16.09 8.58
C LYS A 59 3.06 16.14 7.21
N SER A 60 3.24 15.09 6.40
CA SER A 60 2.65 15.02 5.06
C SER A 60 1.12 14.96 5.14
N ILE A 61 0.55 14.19 6.07
CA ILE A 61 -0.90 14.13 6.31
C ILE A 61 -1.41 15.53 6.71
N ALA A 62 -0.76 16.18 7.67
CA ALA A 62 -1.16 17.52 8.12
C ALA A 62 -1.12 18.56 6.98
N ALA A 63 -0.03 18.58 6.20
CA ALA A 63 0.11 19.48 5.05
C ALA A 63 -0.93 19.17 3.96
N CYS A 64 -1.17 17.90 3.70
CA CYS A 64 -2.14 17.45 2.71
C CYS A 64 -3.57 17.79 3.12
N HIS A 65 -3.96 17.59 4.39
CA HIS A 65 -5.26 18.03 4.91
C HIS A 65 -5.48 19.54 4.76
N GLN A 66 -4.45 20.32 5.06
CA GLN A 66 -4.51 21.77 4.92
C GLN A 66 -4.66 22.21 3.45
N LEU A 67 -4.03 21.50 2.52
CA LEU A 67 -4.09 21.79 1.09
C LEU A 67 -5.42 21.34 0.45
N MET A 68 -5.88 20.15 0.82
CA MET A 68 -6.96 19.43 0.13
C MET A 68 -8.34 19.66 0.76
N GLY A 69 -8.42 20.22 1.96
CA GLY A 69 -9.66 20.57 2.65
C GLY A 69 -10.60 19.36 2.77
N PRO A 70 -11.77 19.34 2.11
CA PRO A 70 -12.72 18.23 2.21
C PRO A 70 -12.19 16.89 1.69
N PHE A 71 -11.13 16.87 0.89
CA PHE A 71 -10.47 15.65 0.40
C PHE A 71 -9.27 15.23 1.27
N GLY A 72 -9.23 15.68 2.53
CA GLY A 72 -8.15 15.32 3.45
C GLY A 72 -8.09 13.82 3.74
N SER A 73 -9.23 13.11 3.74
CA SER A 73 -9.28 11.68 4.02
C SER A 73 -8.47 10.83 3.04
N GLU A 74 -8.34 11.29 1.81
CA GLU A 74 -7.57 10.66 0.75
C GLU A 74 -6.07 10.71 1.07
N CYS A 75 -5.62 11.75 1.78
CA CYS A 75 -4.25 11.87 2.27
C CYS A 75 -3.90 10.74 3.23
N ASP A 76 -4.74 10.48 4.24
CA ASP A 76 -4.50 9.42 5.22
C ASP A 76 -4.45 8.06 4.52
N ALA A 77 -5.43 7.79 3.66
CA ALA A 77 -5.52 6.52 2.96
C ALA A 77 -4.29 6.27 2.09
N PHE A 78 -3.88 7.28 1.32
CA PHE A 78 -2.72 7.17 0.43
C PHE A 78 -1.41 7.05 1.21
N ILE A 79 -1.18 7.93 2.19
CA ILE A 79 0.10 8.00 2.92
C ILE A 79 0.27 6.75 3.79
N HIS A 80 -0.76 6.26 4.47
CA HIS A 80 -0.63 5.02 5.24
C HIS A 80 -0.40 3.79 4.33
N ALA A 81 -0.98 3.77 3.13
CA ALA A 81 -0.82 2.64 2.22
C ALA A 81 0.55 2.63 1.51
N ASN A 82 1.06 3.81 1.14
CA ASN A 82 2.20 3.94 0.23
C ASN A 82 3.43 4.61 0.86
N GLY A 83 3.27 5.38 1.93
CA GLY A 83 4.32 6.12 2.63
C GLY A 83 5.55 5.28 2.97
N PRO A 84 5.43 4.09 3.57
CA PRO A 84 6.59 3.26 3.90
C PRO A 84 7.42 2.86 2.66
N HIS A 85 6.73 2.50 1.56
CA HIS A 85 7.39 2.13 0.32
C HIS A 85 8.08 3.32 -0.34
N LEU A 86 7.39 4.46 -0.43
CA LEU A 86 7.94 5.71 -0.98
C LEU A 86 9.16 6.15 -0.18
N TYR A 87 9.06 6.15 1.15
CA TYR A 87 10.15 6.54 2.05
C TYR A 87 11.39 5.68 1.83
N GLN A 88 11.22 4.36 1.76
CA GLN A 88 12.34 3.43 1.51
C GLN A 88 12.96 3.64 0.13
N ALA A 89 12.13 3.84 -0.90
CA ALA A 89 12.60 4.05 -2.26
C ALA A 89 13.42 5.34 -2.37
N ILE A 90 12.99 6.43 -1.72
CA ILE A 90 13.72 7.70 -1.68
C ILE A 90 15.08 7.53 -1.01
N HIS A 91 15.14 6.86 0.15
CA HIS A 91 16.41 6.60 0.86
C HIS A 91 17.36 5.69 0.08
N SER A 92 16.82 4.87 -0.83
CA SER A 92 17.61 4.01 -1.73
C SER A 92 18.03 4.74 -3.03
N GLY A 93 17.71 6.03 -3.17
CA GLY A 93 18.04 6.84 -4.36
C GLY A 93 17.02 6.75 -5.51
N GLY A 94 15.87 6.11 -5.29
CA GLY A 94 14.83 5.82 -6.29
C GLY A 94 13.70 6.84 -6.41
N ALA A 95 13.91 8.09 -5.99
CA ALA A 95 12.83 9.09 -5.92
C ALA A 95 12.35 9.58 -7.30
N ASN A 96 13.18 9.50 -8.34
CA ASN A 96 12.84 10.05 -9.66
C ASN A 96 11.75 9.23 -10.35
N GLY A 97 10.61 9.88 -10.63
CA GLY A 97 9.51 9.27 -11.36
C GLY A 97 8.70 8.24 -10.56
N ILE A 98 8.96 8.08 -9.26
CA ILE A 98 8.23 7.13 -8.42
C ILE A 98 6.72 7.43 -8.39
N CYS A 99 6.34 8.71 -8.53
CA CYS A 99 4.94 9.11 -8.55
C CYS A 99 4.19 8.82 -9.86
N ASN A 100 4.87 8.42 -10.94
CA ASN A 100 4.27 8.15 -12.25
C ASN A 100 3.34 6.92 -12.29
N GLN A 101 3.21 6.20 -11.19
CA GLN A 101 2.22 5.14 -11.03
C GLN A 101 0.83 5.71 -10.71
N TRP A 102 0.77 6.88 -10.07
CA TRP A 102 -0.47 7.54 -9.65
C TRP A 102 -0.84 8.72 -10.55
N CYS A 103 0.14 9.28 -11.27
CA CYS A 103 -0.03 10.09 -12.46
C CYS A 103 -0.02 9.16 -13.70
#